data_AF-A0A4P1RSX1-F1
#
_entry.id   AF-A0A4P1RSX1-F1
#
_cell.length_a   1.000
_cell.length_b   1.000
_cell.length_c   1.000
_cell.angle_alpha   90.00
_cell.angle_beta   90.00
_cell.angle_gamma   90.00
#
_symmetry.space_group_name_H-M   'P 1'
#
loop_
_entity.id
_entity.type
_entity.pdbx_description
1 polymer ?
#
loop_
_entity_poly.entity_id
_entity_poly.type
_entity_poly.pdbx_seq_one_letter_code
_entity_poly.pdbx_strand_id
1 'polypeptide(L)'
;MEDADEKTHEEVISDEAVEKEQQTRDEILARHRKEISLLQKKEVEMKKAAAKGSKAEQKAKKKQVEEEISQLSGKLKEEHSKELAALGYSSGNGNEKNNLDTLVKAIAGVSVTSQPENTKSSKAKQRRDKKAQQEAEREQRIQAEQSNIVSDRMIENEKLEKKLKPLGLTVTEIKPDGHCLYRAVEDQLAILSGGRSPYTYQELRKMVAAYMRNHSSDFLPFFLSENLIEGDSDESPAQKFENYCKEVESTAVWGGQLELGALTHCLKKHIMIFSGSFPDVEMGKEYKSENGTGSYNLSIMLSYHKHAFGLGEHYNSVVPT
;
A
#
# COMPACT_ATOMS: atom_id res chain seq x y z
N MET A 1 -37.28 80.05 27.91
CA MET A 1 -37.64 78.73 27.35
C MET A 1 -37.73 78.95 25.85
N GLU A 2 -36.58 79.34 25.32
CA GLU A 2 -35.67 78.47 24.52
C GLU A 2 -36.30 78.30 23.14
N ASP A 3 -36.24 79.38 22.36
CA ASP A 3 -35.16 79.73 21.40
C ASP A 3 -35.42 78.98 20.09
N ALA A 4 -36.01 79.64 19.09
CA ALA A 4 -35.33 80.48 18.08
C ALA A 4 -34.70 79.57 17.00
N ASP A 5 -34.78 79.80 15.69
CA ASP A 5 -35.28 80.88 14.83
C ASP A 5 -35.30 80.22 13.42
N GLU A 6 -36.34 80.36 12.61
CA GLU A 6 -36.56 81.44 11.64
C GLU A 6 -36.17 81.05 10.19
N LYS A 7 -37.21 80.97 9.32
CA LYS A 7 -37.30 81.35 7.88
C LYS A 7 -36.33 80.69 6.85
N THR A 8 -36.69 80.42 5.59
CA THR A 8 -37.82 80.73 4.69
C THR A 8 -37.63 80.01 3.34
N HIS A 9 -38.74 79.83 2.61
CA HIS A 9 -38.92 79.79 1.14
C HIS A 9 -38.27 78.64 0.34
N GLU A 10 -39.09 77.75 -0.23
CA GLU A 10 -39.53 77.74 -1.66
C GLU A 10 -38.39 77.45 -2.64
N GLU A 11 -38.43 76.31 -3.31
CA GLU A 11 -38.28 76.17 -4.77
C GLU A 11 -38.49 74.68 -5.15
N VAL A 12 -39.54 74.39 -5.91
CA VAL A 12 -39.51 74.01 -7.33
C VAL A 12 -39.42 72.50 -7.53
N ILE A 13 -40.57 71.95 -7.89
CA ILE A 13 -40.72 70.65 -8.53
C ILE A 13 -40.15 70.79 -9.94
N SER A 14 -39.06 70.10 -10.24
CA SER A 14 -38.65 69.82 -11.61
C SER A 14 -38.49 68.30 -11.76
N ASP A 15 -39.25 67.76 -12.71
CA ASP A 15 -39.16 66.39 -13.21
C ASP A 15 -37.72 66.01 -13.56
N GLU A 16 -37.10 65.15 -12.75
CA GLU A 16 -35.87 64.45 -13.13
C GLU A 16 -36.22 63.07 -13.68
N ALA A 17 -36.27 63.01 -15.01
CA ALA A 17 -36.16 61.77 -15.76
C ALA A 17 -34.82 61.09 -15.42
N VAL A 18 -34.92 59.82 -15.03
CA VAL A 18 -33.82 58.94 -14.61
C VAL A 18 -32.76 58.82 -15.71
N GLU A 19 -31.70 59.62 -15.64
CA GLU A 19 -30.42 59.35 -16.30
C GLU A 19 -29.70 58.25 -15.53
N LYS A 20 -29.70 57.02 -16.06
CA LYS A 20 -28.69 56.03 -15.69
C LYS A 20 -27.34 56.61 -16.11
N GLU A 21 -26.54 57.07 -15.15
CA GLU A 21 -25.13 57.38 -15.33
C GLU A 21 -24.48 56.26 -16.16
N GLN A 22 -24.09 56.60 -17.39
CA GLN A 22 -23.32 55.70 -18.25
C GLN A 22 -21.92 55.60 -17.64
N GLN A 23 -21.75 54.65 -16.72
CA GLN A 23 -20.43 54.29 -16.19
C GLN A 23 -19.48 54.06 -17.37
N THR A 24 -18.35 54.74 -17.35
CA THR A 24 -17.36 54.63 -18.41
C THR A 24 -16.78 53.21 -18.43
N ARG A 25 -16.31 52.77 -19.60
CA ARG A 25 -15.72 51.44 -19.79
C ARG A 25 -14.61 51.13 -18.78
N ASP A 26 -13.81 52.14 -18.44
CA ASP A 26 -12.71 52.00 -17.48
C ASP A 26 -13.19 51.88 -16.04
N GLU A 27 -14.31 52.52 -15.68
CA GLU A 27 -14.94 52.38 -14.35
C GLU A 27 -15.52 50.98 -14.15
N ILE A 28 -16.14 50.39 -15.18
CA ILE A 28 -16.67 49.02 -15.13
C ILE A 28 -15.54 48.00 -14.97
N LEU A 29 -14.44 48.16 -15.72
CA LEU A 29 -13.26 47.30 -15.59
C LEU A 29 -12.58 47.46 -14.22
N ALA A 30 -12.52 48.68 -13.68
CA ALA A 30 -11.98 48.93 -12.35
C ALA A 30 -12.86 48.32 -11.25
N ARG A 31 -14.19 48.36 -11.42
CA ARG A 31 -15.15 47.69 -10.53
C ARG A 31 -14.97 46.17 -10.57
N HIS A 32 -14.88 45.57 -11.75
CA HIS A 32 -14.63 44.12 -11.90
C HIS A 32 -13.35 43.68 -11.18
N ARG A 33 -12.26 44.46 -11.29
CA ARG A 33 -11.01 44.18 -10.56
C ARG A 33 -11.20 44.21 -9.04
N LYS A 34 -11.94 45.20 -8.53
CA LYS A 34 -12.24 45.30 -7.10
C LYS A 34 -13.10 44.13 -6.63
N GLU A 35 -14.13 43.75 -7.37
CA GLU A 35 -15.01 42.63 -7.06
C GLU A 35 -14.28 41.28 -7.07
N ILE A 36 -13.39 41.05 -8.05
CA ILE A 36 -12.53 39.86 -8.10
C ILE A 36 -11.60 39.82 -6.87
N SER A 37 -10.96 40.95 -6.53
CA SER A 37 -10.07 41.02 -5.36
C SER A 37 -10.82 40.77 -4.04
N LEU A 38 -12.05 41.30 -3.93
CA LEU A 38 -12.91 41.09 -2.75
C LEU A 38 -13.35 39.62 -2.63
N LEU A 39 -13.74 38.99 -3.75
CA LEU A 39 -14.05 37.56 -3.73
C LEU A 39 -12.83 36.71 -3.34
N GLN A 40 -11.64 37.00 -3.86
CA GLN A 40 -10.42 36.29 -3.48
C GLN A 40 -10.12 36.40 -1.98
N LYS A 41 -10.33 37.58 -1.37
CA LYS A 41 -10.19 37.76 0.09
C LYS A 41 -11.22 36.91 0.84
N LYS A 42 -12.48 36.95 0.40
CA LYS A 42 -13.56 36.16 0.99
C LYS A 42 -13.33 34.65 0.87
N GLU A 43 -12.80 34.18 -0.26
CA GLU A 43 -12.43 32.77 -0.45
C GLU A 43 -11.38 32.30 0.57
N VAL A 44 -10.36 33.13 0.81
CA VAL A 44 -9.30 32.82 1.78
C VAL A 44 -9.88 32.76 3.20
N GLU A 45 -10.78 33.68 3.56
CA GLU A 45 -11.45 33.68 4.86
C GLU A 45 -12.36 32.46 5.05
N MET A 46 -13.16 32.11 4.04
CA MET A 46 -14.04 30.94 4.06
C MET A 46 -13.24 29.63 4.17
N LYS A 47 -12.14 29.50 3.42
CA LYS A 47 -11.23 28.34 3.50
C LYS A 47 -10.54 28.26 4.88
N LYS A 48 -10.17 29.40 5.47
CA LYS A 48 -9.56 29.46 6.81
C LYS A 48 -10.57 29.13 7.92
N ALA A 49 -11.84 29.51 7.76
CA ALA A 49 -12.92 29.14 8.67
C ALA A 49 -13.22 27.63 8.60
N ALA A 50 -13.23 27.04 7.40
CA ALA A 50 -13.44 25.61 7.19
C ALA A 50 -12.30 24.72 7.75
N ALA A 51 -11.12 25.30 7.99
CA ALA A 51 -9.97 24.60 8.56
C ALA A 51 -10.01 24.46 10.10
N LYS A 52 -11.07 24.97 10.77
CA LYS A 52 -11.25 24.86 12.23
C LYS A 52 -12.28 23.78 12.59
N GLY A 53 -11.97 22.93 13.56
CA GLY A 53 -12.88 21.89 14.10
C GLY A 53 -12.29 20.48 14.06
N SER A 54 -13.12 19.46 14.29
CA SER A 54 -12.71 18.04 14.27
C SER A 54 -12.46 17.52 12.84
N LYS A 55 -11.71 16.43 12.68
CA LYS A 55 -11.29 15.88 11.36
C LYS A 55 -12.47 15.52 10.44
N ALA A 56 -13.59 15.04 11.00
CA ALA A 56 -14.80 14.73 10.25
C ALA A 56 -15.55 16.01 9.82
N GLU A 57 -15.59 17.00 10.71
CA GLU A 57 -16.25 18.29 10.50
C GLU A 57 -15.51 19.15 9.46
N GLN A 58 -14.18 19.13 9.47
CA GLN A 58 -13.34 19.80 8.46
C GLN A 58 -13.62 19.26 7.05
N LYS A 59 -13.80 17.94 6.88
CA LYS A 59 -14.07 17.33 5.57
C LYS A 59 -15.42 17.77 5.00
N ALA A 60 -16.45 17.80 5.84
CA ALA A 60 -17.78 18.27 5.45
C ALA A 60 -17.79 19.78 5.14
N LYS A 61 -17.23 20.60 6.04
CA LYS A 61 -17.16 22.07 5.86
C LYS A 61 -16.31 22.47 4.66
N LYS A 62 -15.20 21.76 4.39
CA LYS A 62 -14.34 22.03 3.23
C LYS A 62 -15.09 21.78 1.91
N LYS A 63 -15.84 20.68 1.81
CA LYS A 63 -16.64 20.37 0.61
C LYS A 63 -17.72 21.43 0.39
N GLN A 64 -18.43 21.83 1.46
CA GLN A 64 -19.46 22.86 1.39
C GLN A 64 -18.91 24.23 0.97
N VAL A 65 -17.78 24.64 1.55
CA VAL A 65 -17.12 25.91 1.21
C VAL A 65 -16.57 25.90 -0.22
N GLU A 66 -16.06 24.77 -0.71
CA GLU A 66 -15.56 24.67 -2.09
C GLU A 66 -16.68 24.80 -3.13
N GLU A 67 -17.84 24.21 -2.85
CA GLU A 67 -19.04 24.34 -3.69
C GLU A 67 -19.59 25.78 -3.67
N GLU A 68 -19.65 26.42 -2.50
CA GLU A 68 -20.08 27.82 -2.37
C GLU A 68 -19.13 28.79 -3.12
N ILE A 69 -17.81 28.57 -3.04
CA ILE A 69 -16.83 29.35 -3.79
C ILE A 69 -17.01 29.16 -5.30
N SER A 70 -17.26 27.94 -5.76
CA SER A 70 -17.51 27.66 -7.16
C SER A 70 -18.76 28.39 -7.67
N GLN A 71 -19.84 28.39 -6.89
CA GLN A 71 -21.08 29.10 -7.22
C GLN A 71 -20.89 30.62 -7.24
N LEU A 72 -20.23 31.20 -6.24
CA LEU A 72 -19.99 32.65 -6.17
C LEU A 72 -19.07 33.14 -7.29
N SER A 73 -18.00 32.38 -7.60
CA SER A 73 -17.08 32.68 -8.71
C SER A 73 -17.79 32.58 -10.06
N GLY A 74 -18.64 31.56 -10.25
CA GLY A 74 -19.41 31.37 -11.46
C GLY A 74 -20.39 32.51 -11.71
N LYS A 75 -21.17 32.90 -10.69
CA LYS A 75 -22.11 34.03 -10.77
C LYS A 75 -21.42 35.35 -11.12
N LEU A 76 -20.31 35.67 -10.44
CA LEU A 76 -19.59 36.92 -10.72
C LEU A 76 -19.03 36.94 -12.14
N LYS A 77 -18.47 35.83 -12.62
CA LYS A 77 -18.00 35.72 -14.01
C LYS A 77 -19.13 35.87 -15.01
N GLU A 78 -20.29 35.29 -14.74
CA GLU A 78 -21.46 35.40 -15.60
C GLU A 78 -21.95 36.86 -15.66
N GLU A 79 -22.05 37.55 -14.53
CA GLU A 79 -22.40 38.97 -14.46
C GLU A 79 -21.39 39.84 -15.21
N HIS A 80 -20.10 39.66 -14.96
CA HIS A 80 -19.03 40.38 -15.67
C HIS A 80 -19.08 40.13 -17.17
N SER A 81 -19.35 38.89 -17.59
CA SER A 81 -19.49 38.55 -19.00
C SER A 81 -20.70 39.23 -19.66
N LYS A 82 -21.84 39.32 -18.95
CA LYS A 82 -23.05 39.99 -19.43
C LYS A 82 -22.85 41.50 -19.55
N GLU A 83 -22.19 42.11 -18.57
CA GLU A 83 -21.87 43.54 -18.58
C GLU A 83 -20.88 43.90 -19.69
N LEU A 84 -19.86 43.07 -19.92
CA LEU A 84 -18.94 43.24 -21.05
C LEU A 84 -19.66 43.05 -22.40
N ALA A 85 -20.54 42.05 -22.51
CA ALA A 85 -21.32 41.81 -23.73
C ALA A 85 -22.27 42.99 -24.04
N ALA A 86 -22.89 43.59 -23.02
CA ALA A 86 -23.76 44.76 -23.15
C ALA A 86 -22.99 46.02 -23.63
N LEU A 87 -21.69 46.10 -23.35
CA LEU A 87 -20.78 47.16 -23.83
C LEU A 87 -20.23 46.91 -25.24
N GLY A 88 -20.80 45.95 -25.98
CA GLY A 88 -20.43 45.67 -27.36
C GLY A 88 -19.30 44.65 -27.56
N TYR A 89 -18.86 43.94 -26.51
CA TYR A 89 -18.05 42.73 -26.68
C TYR A 89 -18.92 41.55 -27.12
N SER A 90 -19.48 41.59 -28.33
CA SER A 90 -20.12 40.43 -28.93
C SER A 90 -19.09 39.53 -29.62
N SER A 91 -19.11 38.27 -29.21
CA SER A 91 -18.28 37.16 -29.71
C SER A 91 -18.62 36.88 -31.17
N GLY A 92 -17.87 37.51 -32.09
CA GLY A 92 -18.19 37.50 -33.52
C GLY A 92 -16.95 37.48 -34.42
N ASN A 93 -15.95 36.65 -34.11
CA ASN A 93 -15.12 35.94 -35.11
C ASN A 93 -14.10 35.03 -34.41
N GLY A 94 -13.92 33.83 -34.96
CA GLY A 94 -13.39 32.62 -34.32
C GLY A 94 -11.90 32.57 -33.92
N ASN A 95 -11.25 33.69 -33.61
CA ASN A 95 -9.85 33.72 -33.12
C ASN A 95 -9.65 34.47 -31.79
N GLU A 96 -10.71 35.00 -31.17
CA GLU A 96 -10.60 35.85 -29.98
C GLU A 96 -11.03 35.21 -28.65
N LYS A 97 -11.40 33.92 -28.60
CA LYS A 97 -11.58 33.23 -27.31
C LYS A 97 -10.28 33.24 -26.49
N ASN A 98 -9.14 33.20 -27.16
CA ASN A 98 -7.82 33.33 -26.53
C ASN A 98 -7.55 34.76 -26.04
N ASN A 99 -8.14 35.79 -26.67
CA ASN A 99 -7.93 37.19 -26.30
C ASN A 99 -8.78 37.61 -25.09
N LEU A 100 -10.03 37.14 -24.99
CA LEU A 100 -10.85 37.41 -23.80
C LEU A 100 -10.32 36.67 -22.57
N ASP A 101 -9.88 35.42 -22.71
CA ASP A 101 -9.23 34.66 -21.64
C ASP A 101 -7.89 35.30 -21.24
N THR A 102 -7.15 35.89 -22.19
CA THR A 102 -5.92 36.65 -21.94
C THR A 102 -6.19 38.01 -21.27
N LEU A 103 -7.26 38.71 -21.66
CA LEU A 103 -7.67 39.98 -21.06
C LEU A 103 -8.20 39.75 -19.64
N VAL A 104 -8.98 38.69 -19.41
CA VAL A 104 -9.45 38.25 -18.09
C VAL A 104 -8.27 37.80 -17.21
N LYS A 105 -7.27 37.10 -17.76
CA LYS A 105 -6.02 36.76 -17.05
C LYS A 105 -5.18 38.00 -16.72
N ALA A 106 -5.10 38.98 -17.63
CA ALA A 106 -4.41 40.25 -17.41
C ALA A 106 -5.13 41.14 -16.38
N ILE A 107 -6.47 41.13 -16.38
CA ILE A 107 -7.32 41.80 -15.38
C ILE A 107 -7.21 41.10 -14.01
N ALA A 108 -7.08 39.77 -13.98
CA ALA A 108 -6.84 38.96 -12.78
C ALA A 108 -5.38 38.99 -12.27
N GLY A 109 -4.51 39.85 -12.85
CA GLY A 109 -3.13 40.03 -12.40
C GLY A 109 -2.18 38.88 -12.74
N VAL A 110 -2.57 37.97 -13.63
CA VAL A 110 -1.68 36.91 -14.15
C VAL A 110 -1.01 37.44 -15.42
N SER A 111 0.21 37.93 -15.26
CA SER A 111 1.04 38.48 -16.34
C SER A 111 1.29 37.41 -17.42
N VAL A 112 0.83 37.66 -18.65
CA VAL A 112 1.18 36.90 -19.86
C VAL A 112 2.05 37.79 -20.73
N THR A 113 3.35 37.51 -20.79
CA THR A 113 4.26 38.12 -21.77
C THR A 113 4.66 37.08 -22.81
N SER A 114 4.23 37.32 -24.05
CA SER A 114 4.75 36.70 -25.26
C SER A 114 5.90 37.54 -25.81
N GLN A 115 7.14 37.18 -25.46
CA GLN A 115 8.41 37.55 -26.12
C GLN A 115 9.42 36.42 -25.84
N PRO A 116 10.27 36.00 -26.81
CA PRO A 116 11.26 34.96 -26.63
C PRO A 116 12.52 35.57 -26.00
N GLU A 117 12.47 35.83 -24.70
CA GLU A 117 13.60 36.37 -23.95
C GLU A 117 13.73 35.59 -22.65
N ASN A 118 14.96 35.19 -22.33
CA ASN A 118 15.37 34.44 -21.15
C ASN A 118 14.78 35.03 -19.86
N THR A 119 13.58 34.59 -19.47
CA THR A 119 13.06 34.85 -18.13
C THR A 119 13.90 34.03 -17.17
N LYS A 120 14.95 34.67 -16.63
CA LYS A 120 15.66 34.16 -15.44
C LYS A 120 14.61 33.87 -14.40
N SER A 121 14.27 32.60 -14.24
CA SER A 121 13.38 32.12 -13.18
C SER A 121 13.83 32.77 -11.87
N SER A 122 12.89 33.33 -11.10
CA SER A 122 13.20 33.87 -9.77
C SER A 122 14.16 32.94 -9.02
N LYS A 123 15.20 33.48 -8.36
CA LYS A 123 16.18 32.70 -7.58
C LYS A 123 15.50 31.68 -6.64
N ALA A 124 14.28 31.96 -6.19
CA ALA A 124 13.47 31.05 -5.38
C ALA A 124 12.89 29.86 -6.18
N LYS A 125 12.41 30.08 -7.42
CA LYS A 125 11.93 29.03 -8.32
C LYS A 125 13.08 28.13 -8.76
N GLN A 126 14.21 28.72 -9.15
CA GLN A 126 15.42 27.99 -9.53
C GLN A 126 15.98 27.12 -8.39
N ARG A 127 15.86 27.57 -7.13
CA ARG A 127 16.21 26.77 -5.93
C ARG A 127 15.23 25.62 -5.69
N ARG A 128 13.93 25.82 -5.91
CA ARG A 128 12.92 24.76 -5.78
C ARG A 128 13.07 23.70 -6.87
N ASP A 129 13.27 24.13 -8.11
CA ASP A 129 13.44 23.23 -9.25
C ASP A 129 14.74 22.41 -9.08
N LYS A 130 15.84 23.06 -8.64
CA LYS A 130 17.09 22.35 -8.29
C LYS A 130 16.91 21.34 -7.15
N LYS A 131 16.12 21.67 -6.12
CA LYS A 131 15.83 20.76 -5.01
C LYS A 131 14.96 19.58 -5.47
N ALA A 132 13.92 19.84 -6.25
CA ALA A 132 13.04 18.80 -6.81
C ALA A 132 13.82 17.86 -7.73
N GLN A 133 14.75 18.40 -8.53
CA GLN A 133 15.58 17.59 -9.41
C GLN A 133 16.60 16.74 -8.64
N GLN A 134 17.20 17.28 -7.58
CA GLN A 134 18.06 16.52 -6.67
C GLN A 134 17.28 15.44 -5.89
N GLU A 135 16.03 15.71 -5.52
CA GLU A 135 15.17 14.75 -4.84
C GLU A 135 14.74 13.63 -5.78
N ALA A 136 14.35 13.96 -7.01
CA ALA A 136 14.05 12.97 -8.06
C ALA A 136 15.28 12.13 -8.43
N GLU A 137 16.47 12.73 -8.54
CA GLU A 137 17.72 12.01 -8.79
C GLU A 137 18.08 11.10 -7.61
N ARG A 138 17.86 11.55 -6.37
CA ARG A 138 18.04 10.73 -5.17
C ARG A 138 17.05 9.58 -5.12
N GLU A 139 15.78 9.80 -5.43
CA GLU A 139 14.76 8.75 -5.50
C GLU A 139 15.07 7.74 -6.60
N GLN A 140 15.50 8.20 -7.79
CA GLN A 140 15.95 7.32 -8.86
C GLN A 140 17.17 6.49 -8.45
N ARG A 141 18.14 7.07 -7.73
CA ARG A 141 19.29 6.33 -7.18
C ARG A 141 18.85 5.27 -6.18
N ILE A 142 17.97 5.62 -5.24
CA ILE A 142 17.43 4.68 -4.25
C ILE A 142 16.65 3.56 -4.95
N GLN A 143 15.86 3.88 -5.97
CA GLN A 143 15.07 2.90 -6.71
C GLN A 143 15.94 1.98 -7.59
N ALA A 144 17.02 2.51 -8.17
CA ALA A 144 18.03 1.72 -8.89
C ALA A 144 18.85 0.82 -7.94
N GLU A 145 19.17 1.29 -6.73
CA GLU A 145 19.80 0.48 -5.70
C GLU A 145 18.86 -0.62 -5.19
N GLN A 146 17.58 -0.31 -4.95
CA GLN A 146 16.58 -1.30 -4.51
C GLN A 146 16.27 -2.36 -5.57
N SER A 147 16.24 -1.99 -6.86
CA SER A 147 15.97 -2.93 -7.95
C SER A 147 17.16 -3.85 -8.27
N ASN A 148 18.38 -3.49 -7.86
CA ASN A 148 19.57 -4.34 -7.98
C ASN A 148 19.73 -5.34 -6.83
N ILE A 149 18.93 -5.24 -5.77
CA ILE A 149 18.95 -6.23 -4.69
C ILE A 149 18.13 -7.43 -5.15
N VAL A 150 18.80 -8.42 -5.73
CA VAL A 150 18.19 -9.74 -5.94
C VAL A 150 17.85 -10.29 -4.55
N SER A 151 16.57 -10.51 -4.30
CA SER A 151 16.11 -11.04 -3.02
C SER A 151 16.65 -12.46 -2.82
N ASP A 152 17.14 -12.77 -1.62
CA ASP A 152 17.61 -14.11 -1.26
C ASP A 152 16.57 -15.20 -1.56
N ARG A 153 15.28 -14.87 -1.43
CA ARG A 153 14.15 -15.72 -1.84
C ARG A 153 14.22 -16.11 -3.31
N MET A 154 14.46 -15.15 -4.19
CA MET A 154 14.50 -15.38 -5.64
C MET A 154 15.69 -16.29 -6.00
N ILE A 155 16.84 -16.06 -5.37
CA ILE A 155 18.04 -16.88 -5.56
C ILE A 155 17.78 -18.31 -5.10
N GLU A 156 17.16 -18.49 -3.93
CA GLU A 156 16.81 -19.80 -3.40
C GLU A 156 15.82 -20.55 -4.29
N ASN A 157 14.74 -19.88 -4.69
CA ASN A 157 13.73 -20.45 -5.57
C ASN A 157 14.33 -20.84 -6.92
N GLU A 158 15.14 -19.98 -7.55
CA GLU A 158 15.79 -20.29 -8.83
C GLU A 158 16.72 -21.50 -8.73
N LYS A 159 17.50 -21.61 -7.65
CA LYS A 159 18.38 -22.77 -7.41
C LYS A 159 17.57 -24.05 -7.22
N LEU A 160 16.48 -23.98 -6.45
CA LEU A 160 15.62 -25.13 -6.22
C LEU A 160 14.91 -25.57 -7.50
N GLU A 161 14.35 -24.64 -8.27
CA GLU A 161 13.71 -24.93 -9.56
C GLU A 161 14.68 -25.58 -10.54
N LYS A 162 15.92 -25.09 -10.63
CA LYS A 162 16.97 -25.71 -11.45
C LYS A 162 17.28 -27.15 -11.03
N LYS A 163 17.15 -27.48 -9.74
CA LYS A 163 17.35 -28.83 -9.20
C LYS A 163 16.15 -29.75 -9.47
N LEU A 164 14.92 -29.24 -9.34
CA LEU A 164 13.69 -30.03 -9.47
C LEU A 164 13.29 -30.28 -10.93
N LYS A 165 13.52 -29.31 -11.82
CA LYS A 165 13.08 -29.38 -13.22
C LYS A 165 13.63 -30.61 -13.99
N PRO A 166 14.92 -30.98 -13.88
CA PRO A 166 15.44 -32.21 -14.53
C PRO A 166 14.83 -33.50 -13.99
N LEU A 167 14.28 -33.47 -12.76
CA LEU A 167 13.62 -34.61 -12.13
C LEU A 167 12.13 -34.71 -12.50
N GLY A 168 11.61 -33.75 -13.30
CA GLY A 168 10.19 -33.65 -13.59
C GLY A 168 9.36 -33.30 -12.35
N LEU A 169 9.94 -32.52 -11.42
CA LEU A 169 9.29 -32.09 -10.18
C LEU A 169 9.10 -30.57 -10.16
N THR A 170 8.08 -30.12 -9.44
CA THR A 170 7.76 -28.71 -9.20
C THR A 170 7.29 -28.49 -7.77
N VAL A 171 7.41 -27.25 -7.28
CA VAL A 171 6.96 -26.86 -5.94
C VAL A 171 5.48 -26.47 -5.99
N THR A 172 4.69 -27.01 -5.08
CA THR A 172 3.33 -26.54 -4.78
C THR A 172 3.37 -25.70 -3.51
N GLU A 173 2.98 -24.43 -3.62
CA GLU A 173 2.99 -23.51 -2.49
C GLU A 173 1.96 -23.91 -1.42
N ILE A 174 2.45 -24.06 -0.20
CA ILE A 174 1.67 -24.29 1.00
C ILE A 174 1.50 -22.97 1.73
N LYS A 175 0.35 -22.81 2.41
CA LYS A 175 0.04 -21.61 3.18
C LYS A 175 1.20 -21.25 4.14
N PRO A 176 1.70 -20.00 4.11
CA PRO A 176 2.82 -19.56 4.94
C PRO A 176 2.37 -19.24 6.37
N ASP A 177 1.98 -20.29 7.11
CA ASP A 177 1.66 -20.22 8.53
C ASP A 177 2.54 -21.18 9.33
N GLY A 178 2.39 -21.16 10.65
CA GLY A 178 3.17 -22.01 11.54
C GLY A 178 2.94 -23.51 11.36
N HIS A 179 1.99 -23.92 10.52
CA HIS A 179 1.67 -25.32 10.25
C HIS A 179 2.23 -25.83 8.91
N CYS A 180 3.05 -25.05 8.22
CA CYS A 180 3.55 -25.34 6.88
C CYS A 180 4.11 -26.76 6.71
N LEU A 181 4.95 -27.25 7.61
CA LEU A 181 5.48 -28.62 7.56
C LEU A 181 4.36 -29.66 7.49
N TYR A 182 3.43 -29.60 8.43
CA TYR A 182 2.33 -30.56 8.56
C TYR A 182 1.35 -30.46 7.39
N ARG A 183 1.09 -29.24 6.89
CA ARG A 183 0.25 -29.00 5.71
C ARG A 183 0.91 -29.55 4.43
N ALA A 184 2.22 -29.39 4.28
CA ALA A 184 2.95 -29.94 3.15
C ALA A 184 2.91 -31.48 3.14
N VAL A 185 3.02 -32.09 4.32
CA VAL A 185 2.89 -33.55 4.49
C VAL A 185 1.45 -34.01 4.23
N GLU A 186 0.45 -33.29 4.75
CA GLU A 186 -0.96 -33.56 4.45
C GLU A 186 -1.25 -33.52 2.94
N ASP A 187 -0.74 -32.51 2.23
CA ASP A 187 -0.87 -32.38 0.78
C ASP A 187 -0.23 -33.57 0.04
N GLN A 188 1.00 -33.93 0.40
CA GLN A 188 1.68 -35.12 -0.14
C GLN A 188 0.87 -36.40 0.12
N LEU A 189 0.39 -36.61 1.34
CA LEU A 189 -0.41 -37.79 1.68
C LEU A 189 -1.73 -37.83 0.89
N ALA A 190 -2.34 -36.69 0.59
CA ALA A 190 -3.52 -36.63 -0.28
C ALA A 190 -3.19 -37.09 -1.70
N ILE A 191 -2.07 -36.63 -2.27
CA ILE A 191 -1.60 -37.04 -3.59
C ILE A 191 -1.33 -38.55 -3.62
N LEU A 192 -0.62 -39.06 -2.61
CA LEU A 192 -0.29 -40.49 -2.52
C LEU A 192 -1.52 -41.40 -2.31
N SER A 193 -2.60 -40.85 -1.76
CA SER A 193 -3.84 -41.57 -1.48
C SER A 193 -4.93 -41.36 -2.54
N GLY A 194 -4.63 -40.68 -3.65
CA GLY A 194 -5.57 -40.48 -4.77
C GLY A 194 -6.60 -39.37 -4.55
N GLY A 195 -6.28 -38.35 -3.76
CA GLY A 195 -7.03 -37.09 -3.70
C GLY A 195 -7.50 -36.66 -2.31
N ARG A 196 -7.42 -37.53 -1.30
CA ARG A 196 -7.74 -37.15 0.09
C ARG A 196 -6.71 -37.71 1.05
N SER A 197 -6.17 -36.85 1.90
CA SER A 197 -5.23 -37.27 2.93
C SER A 197 -5.95 -38.15 3.98
N PRO A 198 -5.34 -39.25 4.43
CA PRO A 198 -5.81 -40.02 5.57
C PRO A 198 -5.73 -39.24 6.89
N TYR A 199 -4.89 -38.20 6.95
CA TYR A 199 -4.66 -37.39 8.15
C TYR A 199 -4.65 -35.90 7.83
N THR A 200 -5.32 -35.14 8.66
CA THR A 200 -5.24 -33.67 8.67
C THR A 200 -3.94 -33.18 9.30
N TYR A 201 -3.50 -31.94 9.03
CA TYR A 201 -2.32 -31.38 9.68
C TYR A 201 -2.40 -31.38 11.22
N GLN A 202 -3.60 -31.23 11.81
CA GLN A 202 -3.79 -31.31 13.27
C GLN A 202 -3.61 -32.73 13.80
N GLU A 203 -4.07 -33.75 13.06
CA GLU A 203 -3.87 -35.15 13.43
C GLU A 203 -2.39 -35.52 13.33
N LEU A 204 -1.70 -35.06 12.28
CA LEU A 204 -0.26 -35.24 12.13
C LEU A 204 0.52 -34.63 13.31
N ARG A 205 0.16 -33.42 13.76
CA ARG A 205 0.75 -32.79 14.96
C ARG A 205 0.60 -33.65 16.22
N LYS A 206 -0.61 -34.19 16.45
CA LYS A 206 -0.88 -35.06 17.59
C LYS A 206 -0.10 -36.37 17.50
N MET A 207 -0.03 -36.98 16.31
CA MET A 207 0.74 -38.20 16.08
C MET A 207 2.22 -38.00 16.37
N VAL A 208 2.79 -36.90 15.87
CA VAL A 208 4.19 -36.53 16.11
C VAL A 208 4.48 -36.34 17.60
N ALA A 209 3.69 -35.51 18.28
CA ALA A 209 3.88 -35.27 19.71
C ALA A 209 3.74 -36.57 20.53
N ALA A 210 2.74 -37.39 20.24
CA ALA A 210 2.56 -38.69 20.89
C ALA A 210 3.76 -39.63 20.64
N TYR A 211 4.27 -39.67 19.42
CA TYR A 211 5.43 -40.49 19.08
C TYR A 211 6.69 -40.03 19.82
N MET A 212 6.96 -38.73 19.82
CA MET A 212 8.10 -38.13 20.50
C MET A 212 8.07 -38.39 22.01
N ARG A 213 6.91 -38.27 22.67
CA ARG A 213 6.74 -38.64 24.08
C ARG A 213 7.06 -40.11 24.36
N ASN A 214 6.53 -41.01 23.53
CA ASN A 214 6.69 -42.44 23.70
C ASN A 214 8.12 -42.94 23.41
N HIS A 215 8.92 -42.15 22.68
CA HIS A 215 10.30 -42.46 22.32
C HIS A 215 11.25 -41.38 22.81
N SER A 216 10.97 -40.78 23.98
CA SER A 216 11.66 -39.59 24.47
C SER A 216 13.19 -39.74 24.50
N SER A 217 13.72 -40.93 24.80
CA SER A 217 15.17 -41.22 24.78
C SER A 217 15.85 -40.87 23.45
N ASP A 218 15.13 -41.00 22.34
CA ASP A 218 15.69 -40.88 20.99
C ASP A 218 15.70 -39.40 20.54
N PHE A 219 14.82 -38.58 21.12
CA PHE A 219 14.65 -37.16 20.78
C PHE A 219 15.30 -36.23 21.80
N LEU A 220 15.34 -36.61 23.08
CA LEU A 220 15.81 -35.75 24.17
C LEU A 220 17.23 -35.21 23.95
N PRO A 221 18.24 -35.99 23.49
CA PRO A 221 19.59 -35.46 23.27
C PRO A 221 19.61 -34.32 22.25
N PHE A 222 18.84 -34.45 21.16
CA PHE A 222 18.74 -33.45 20.11
C PHE A 222 17.92 -32.24 20.54
N PHE A 223 16.78 -32.46 21.21
CA PHE A 223 15.97 -31.40 21.79
C PHE A 223 16.81 -30.52 22.73
N LEU A 224 17.59 -31.13 23.62
CA LEU A 224 18.47 -30.38 24.51
C LEU A 224 19.54 -29.63 23.71
N SER A 225 20.19 -30.25 22.73
CA SER A 225 21.21 -29.54 21.93
C SER A 225 20.69 -28.26 21.24
N GLU A 226 19.41 -28.24 20.83
CA GLU A 226 18.78 -27.10 20.16
C GLU A 226 18.14 -26.10 21.14
N ASN A 227 17.69 -26.56 22.31
CA ASN A 227 16.89 -25.77 23.26
C ASN A 227 17.59 -25.53 24.61
N LEU A 228 18.87 -25.85 24.73
CA LEU A 228 19.74 -25.46 25.85
C LEU A 228 20.04 -23.94 25.79
N ILE A 229 18.99 -23.12 25.85
CA ILE A 229 19.14 -21.75 26.31
C ILE A 229 19.14 -21.85 27.83
N GLU A 230 20.28 -21.50 28.42
CA GLU A 230 20.48 -21.33 29.87
C GLU A 230 19.49 -20.29 30.40
N GLY A 231 18.27 -20.73 30.69
CA GLY A 231 17.28 -20.00 31.45
C GLY A 231 17.14 -20.68 32.80
N ASP A 232 17.22 -19.88 33.85
CA ASP A 232 17.13 -20.16 35.29
C ASP A 232 15.77 -20.77 35.71
N SER A 233 15.32 -21.79 34.98
CA SER A 233 14.08 -22.52 35.22
C SER A 233 14.41 -23.78 36.01
N ASP A 234 13.75 -23.98 37.14
CA ASP A 234 13.81 -25.21 37.95
C ASP A 234 13.27 -26.47 37.22
N GLU A 235 12.83 -26.35 35.97
CA GLU A 235 12.30 -27.45 35.17
C GLU A 235 13.38 -28.44 34.74
N SER A 236 13.12 -29.72 35.02
CA SER A 236 13.96 -30.81 34.53
C SER A 236 13.93 -30.91 32.99
N PRO A 237 14.99 -31.46 32.35
CA PRO A 237 15.02 -31.72 30.91
C PRO A 237 13.78 -32.47 30.38
N ALA A 238 13.27 -33.45 31.14
CA ALA A 238 12.09 -34.21 30.79
C ALA A 238 10.81 -33.37 30.81
N GLN A 239 10.67 -32.45 31.77
CA GLN A 239 9.53 -31.52 31.83
C GLN A 239 9.56 -30.53 30.67
N LYS A 240 10.74 -29.98 30.34
CA LYS A 240 10.90 -29.10 29.17
C LYS A 240 10.52 -29.81 27.86
N PHE A 241 10.95 -31.05 27.71
CA PHE A 241 10.60 -31.86 26.53
C PHE A 241 9.10 -32.18 26.46
N GLU A 242 8.48 -32.51 27.59
CA GLU A 242 7.03 -32.72 27.64
C GLU A 242 6.26 -31.44 27.29
N ASN A 243 6.70 -30.28 27.78
CA ASN A 243 6.12 -28.98 27.42
C ASN A 243 6.26 -28.70 25.93
N TYR A 244 7.43 -28.96 25.35
CA TYR A 244 7.62 -28.86 23.90
C TYR A 244 6.69 -29.81 23.12
N CYS A 245 6.52 -31.05 23.54
CA CYS A 245 5.55 -31.97 22.90
C CYS A 245 4.11 -31.44 22.95
N LYS A 246 3.71 -30.78 24.06
CA LYS A 246 2.40 -30.10 24.16
C LYS A 246 2.31 -28.91 23.21
N GLU A 247 3.37 -28.13 23.04
CA GLU A 247 3.37 -27.02 22.09
C GLU A 247 3.24 -27.53 20.65
N VAL A 248 3.98 -28.59 20.29
CA VAL A 248 3.91 -29.25 18.99
C VAL A 248 2.48 -29.70 18.65
N GLU A 249 1.77 -30.30 19.61
CA GLU A 249 0.42 -30.84 19.37
C GLU A 249 -0.68 -29.78 19.32
N SER A 250 -0.53 -28.68 20.07
CA SER A 250 -1.62 -27.74 20.35
C SER A 250 -1.47 -26.36 19.71
N THR A 251 -0.28 -26.02 19.20
CA THR A 251 0.03 -24.68 18.70
C THR A 251 0.47 -24.68 17.23
N ALA A 252 0.87 -23.51 16.76
CA ALA A 252 1.50 -23.31 15.45
C ALA A 252 3.02 -23.22 15.55
N VAL A 253 3.65 -23.81 16.58
CA VAL A 253 5.11 -23.91 16.63
C VAL A 253 5.60 -24.62 15.37
N TRP A 254 6.67 -24.08 14.79
CA TRP A 254 7.28 -24.64 13.60
C TRP A 254 7.87 -26.01 13.87
N GLY A 255 7.70 -26.89 12.89
CA GLY A 255 8.36 -28.18 12.91
C GLY A 255 9.67 -28.14 12.15
N GLY A 256 10.65 -28.90 12.64
CA GLY A 256 11.96 -29.08 12.04
C GLY A 256 12.36 -30.55 12.03
N GLN A 257 13.62 -30.80 12.39
CA GLN A 257 14.23 -32.12 12.29
C GLN A 257 13.55 -33.16 13.19
N LEU A 258 13.18 -32.79 14.42
CA LEU A 258 12.56 -33.70 15.39
C LEU A 258 11.19 -34.17 14.88
N GLU A 259 10.37 -33.24 14.42
CA GLU A 259 9.06 -33.52 13.85
C GLU A 259 9.16 -34.37 12.59
N LEU A 260 10.10 -34.08 11.69
CA LEU A 260 10.34 -34.86 10.48
C LEU A 260 10.77 -36.30 10.78
N GLY A 261 11.64 -36.48 11.78
CA GLY A 261 12.05 -37.80 12.27
C GLY A 261 10.85 -38.58 12.84
N ALA A 262 10.03 -37.94 13.65
CA ALA A 262 8.81 -38.56 14.18
C ALA A 262 7.80 -38.90 13.08
N LEU A 263 7.55 -37.99 12.12
CA LEU A 263 6.63 -38.20 10.99
C LEU A 263 7.00 -39.42 10.16
N THR A 264 8.28 -39.57 9.87
CA THR A 264 8.84 -40.72 9.15
C THR A 264 8.40 -42.05 9.79
N HIS A 265 8.53 -42.16 11.11
CA HIS A 265 8.17 -43.37 11.84
C HIS A 265 6.67 -43.54 12.07
N CYS A 266 5.94 -42.44 12.27
CA CYS A 266 4.48 -42.44 12.40
C CYS A 266 3.80 -42.93 11.13
N LEU A 267 4.24 -42.40 9.99
CA LEU A 267 3.66 -42.68 8.67
C LEU A 267 4.24 -43.94 8.02
N LYS A 268 5.39 -44.43 8.52
CA LYS A 268 6.17 -45.51 7.89
C LYS A 268 6.47 -45.18 6.42
N LYS A 269 6.93 -43.95 6.19
CA LYS A 269 7.21 -43.39 4.86
C LYS A 269 8.58 -42.75 4.80
N HIS A 270 9.22 -42.93 3.65
CA HIS A 270 10.42 -42.21 3.29
C HIS A 270 10.10 -40.75 2.96
N ILE A 271 10.93 -39.81 3.45
CA ILE A 271 10.77 -38.37 3.22
C ILE A 271 12.03 -37.81 2.55
N MET A 272 11.85 -37.13 1.43
CA MET A 272 12.87 -36.35 0.73
C MET A 272 12.56 -34.86 0.88
N ILE A 273 13.55 -34.07 1.30
CA ILE A 273 13.43 -32.62 1.42
C ILE A 273 14.47 -31.97 0.52
N PHE A 274 14.01 -31.19 -0.45
CA PHE A 274 14.87 -30.45 -1.37
C PHE A 274 15.08 -29.02 -0.88
N SER A 275 16.29 -28.49 -1.02
CA SER A 275 16.56 -27.07 -0.76
C SER A 275 17.41 -26.43 -1.85
N GLY A 276 17.16 -25.15 -2.13
CA GLY A 276 17.99 -24.35 -3.04
C GLY A 276 19.27 -23.85 -2.37
N SER A 277 19.25 -23.67 -1.04
CA SER A 277 20.34 -23.09 -0.26
C SER A 277 21.13 -24.12 0.55
N PHE A 278 20.54 -25.28 0.81
CA PHE A 278 21.10 -26.35 1.64
C PHE A 278 21.18 -27.69 0.90
N PRO A 279 21.99 -28.65 1.38
CA PRO A 279 21.94 -30.03 0.90
C PRO A 279 20.53 -30.62 1.04
N ASP A 280 20.20 -31.55 0.17
CA ASP A 280 18.94 -32.29 0.28
C ASP A 280 19.01 -33.24 1.47
N VAL A 281 17.89 -33.37 2.18
CA VAL A 281 17.78 -34.21 3.37
C VAL A 281 16.91 -35.42 3.05
N GLU A 282 17.43 -36.60 3.37
CA GLU A 282 16.76 -37.89 3.17
C GLU A 282 16.52 -38.55 4.53
N MET A 283 15.26 -38.85 4.86
CA MET A 283 14.86 -39.51 6.11
C MET A 283 14.01 -40.74 5.85
N GLY A 284 14.10 -41.73 6.75
CA GLY A 284 13.27 -42.94 6.66
C GLY A 284 13.69 -43.87 5.54
N LYS A 285 14.99 -44.05 5.33
CA LYS A 285 15.53 -44.92 4.27
C LYS A 285 15.04 -46.35 4.41
N GLU A 286 14.79 -46.80 5.64
CA GLU A 286 14.19 -48.09 5.95
C GLU A 286 12.75 -48.25 5.44
N TYR A 287 12.06 -47.14 5.14
CA TYR A 287 10.72 -47.13 4.56
C TYR A 287 10.72 -46.83 3.06
N LYS A 288 11.91 -46.74 2.44
CA LYS A 288 12.06 -46.57 1.00
C LYS A 288 11.77 -47.89 0.32
N SER A 289 10.79 -47.93 -0.57
CA SER A 289 10.50 -49.14 -1.33
C SER A 289 11.46 -49.28 -2.51
N GLU A 290 12.17 -50.41 -2.58
CA GLU A 290 13.09 -50.73 -3.69
C GLU A 290 12.35 -51.11 -4.99
N ASN A 291 11.06 -51.45 -4.90
CA ASN A 291 10.26 -51.93 -6.03
C ASN A 291 9.28 -50.85 -6.49
N GLY A 292 9.76 -49.91 -7.30
CA GLY A 292 9.00 -48.78 -7.88
C GLY A 292 7.91 -49.17 -8.89
N THR A 293 7.02 -50.10 -8.56
CA THR A 293 5.92 -50.57 -9.44
C THR A 293 4.54 -50.55 -8.78
N GLY A 294 4.41 -50.06 -7.54
CA GLY A 294 3.12 -49.95 -6.85
C GLY A 294 2.80 -48.50 -6.46
N SER A 295 1.56 -48.06 -6.78
CA SER A 295 1.01 -46.72 -6.47
C SER A 295 1.02 -46.35 -4.98
N TYR A 296 1.36 -47.28 -4.08
CA TYR A 296 1.26 -47.15 -2.62
C TYR A 296 2.60 -47.00 -1.88
N ASN A 297 3.73 -46.88 -2.58
CA ASN A 297 5.07 -46.80 -1.98
C ASN A 297 5.91 -45.62 -2.50
N LEU A 298 5.26 -44.48 -2.71
CA LEU A 298 5.91 -43.24 -3.09
C LEU A 298 6.41 -42.50 -1.84
N SER A 299 7.56 -41.84 -1.99
CA SER A 299 8.17 -41.01 -0.95
C SER A 299 7.39 -39.71 -0.79
N ILE A 300 7.36 -39.17 0.41
CA ILE A 300 6.87 -37.81 0.66
C ILE A 300 7.98 -36.85 0.21
N MET A 301 7.65 -35.94 -0.70
CA MET A 301 8.60 -34.98 -1.26
C MET A 301 8.23 -33.57 -0.81
N LEU A 302 9.16 -32.92 -0.12
CA LEU A 302 9.01 -31.58 0.44
C LEU A 302 10.08 -30.67 -0.13
N SER A 303 9.86 -29.36 -0.06
CA SER A 303 10.92 -28.37 -0.25
C SER A 303 11.04 -27.46 0.95
N TYR A 304 12.28 -27.16 1.32
CA TYR A 304 12.65 -26.29 2.42
C TYR A 304 13.29 -25.01 1.89
N HIS A 305 12.76 -23.89 2.35
CA HIS A 305 13.10 -22.55 1.92
C HIS A 305 13.45 -21.73 3.15
N LYS A 306 14.67 -21.19 3.29
CA LYS A 306 15.07 -20.38 4.45
C LYS A 306 14.57 -18.95 4.38
N HIS A 307 14.40 -18.41 3.17
CA HIS A 307 14.03 -17.01 2.96
C HIS A 307 12.68 -16.88 2.21
N ALA A 308 11.79 -17.87 2.39
CA ALA A 308 10.57 -18.00 1.61
C ALA A 308 9.62 -16.81 1.78
N PHE A 309 9.50 -16.33 3.01
CA PHE A 309 8.61 -15.24 3.40
C PHE A 309 9.31 -14.32 4.40
N GLY A 310 8.72 -13.16 4.68
CA GLY A 310 9.26 -12.24 5.71
C GLY A 310 9.36 -12.86 7.12
N LEU A 311 8.74 -14.03 7.33
CA LEU A 311 8.79 -14.82 8.56
C LEU A 311 9.97 -15.81 8.62
N GLY A 312 10.77 -15.94 7.54
CA GLY A 312 11.93 -16.82 7.48
C GLY A 312 11.66 -18.12 6.73
N GLU A 313 12.01 -19.23 7.39
CA GLU A 313 11.96 -20.59 6.84
C GLU A 313 10.53 -21.03 6.45
N HIS A 314 10.38 -22.07 5.63
CA HIS A 314 9.08 -22.56 5.20
C HIS A 314 9.19 -23.91 4.50
N TYR A 315 8.15 -24.74 4.65
CA TYR A 315 8.01 -26.00 3.93
C TYR A 315 6.89 -25.92 2.91
N ASN A 316 7.19 -26.38 1.70
CA ASN A 316 6.23 -26.57 0.61
C ASN A 316 6.18 -28.04 0.18
N SER A 317 5.11 -28.40 -0.53
CA SER A 317 4.95 -29.72 -1.15
C SER A 317 5.70 -29.76 -2.49
N VAL A 318 6.26 -30.92 -2.86
CA VAL A 318 6.92 -31.12 -4.16
C VAL A 318 6.19 -32.21 -4.92
N VAL A 319 5.77 -31.91 -6.13
CA VAL A 319 4.88 -32.77 -6.93
C VAL A 319 5.45 -32.99 -8.32
N PRO A 320 5.08 -34.07 -9.04
CA PRO A 320 5.40 -34.21 -10.44
C PRO A 320 4.85 -33.05 -11.28
N THR A 321 5.67 -32.57 -12.23
CA THR A 321 5.32 -31.50 -13.18
C THR A 321 4.43 -32.00 -14.31
#